data_AF-A0A7G2CV63-F1
#
_entry.id   AF-A0A7G2CV63-F1
#
_cell.length_a   1.000
_cell.length_b   1.000
_cell.length_c   1.000
_cell.angle_alpha   90.00
_cell.angle_beta   90.00
_cell.angle_gamma   90.00
#
_symmetry.space_group_name_H-M   'P 1'
#
loop_
_entity.id
_entity.type
_entity.pdbx_description
1 polymer ?
#
loop_
_entity_poly.entity_id
_entity_poly.type
_entity_poly.pdbx_seq_one_letter_code
_entity_poly.pdbx_strand_id
1 'polypeptide(L)'
;MLAAYFDQFNVIRLITIHAFLGDFSVTFTNSSMMMILGVTIIWLLLKGERLIPNRWQSIMEIIHSNMRSVVHENLGKLGQKYFPFILCLFLFIAILNILGLFPYIFTPTAHIIITFGLSLSIMVAVTMLGLITFKLDFLSILMPGGVPLALAPFLVIIETLSYMIRAISLGVRLFANITAGHLLFVIISGFAFSMILNGFLVLSIFPILILIFITLLEMMVAIIQAYVFSLLTTIYLRDTIALH
;
A
#
# COMPACT_ATOMS: atom_id res chain seq x y z
N MET A 1 -19.95 5.86 -29.17
CA MET A 1 -19.20 4.70 -28.66
C MET A 1 -18.20 5.20 -27.63
N LEU A 2 -18.72 5.63 -26.48
CA LEU A 2 -17.97 6.24 -25.37
C LEU A 2 -18.29 5.37 -24.15
N ALA A 3 -17.92 4.08 -24.22
CA ALA A 3 -17.83 3.25 -23.01
C ALA A 3 -16.85 4.01 -22.12
N ALA A 4 -17.34 4.50 -20.99
CA ALA A 4 -16.64 5.50 -20.21
C ALA A 4 -15.31 4.88 -19.76
N TYR A 5 -14.22 5.64 -19.82
CA TYR A 5 -12.90 5.24 -19.30
C TYR A 5 -12.95 4.70 -17.85
N PHE A 6 -14.06 4.93 -17.15
CA PHE A 6 -14.38 4.49 -15.80
C PHE A 6 -15.16 3.17 -15.69
N ASP A 7 -15.60 2.55 -16.79
CA ASP A 7 -16.35 1.28 -16.76
C ASP A 7 -15.51 0.14 -16.16
N GLN A 8 -14.18 0.21 -16.28
CA GLN A 8 -13.24 -0.72 -15.63
C GLN A 8 -13.30 -0.69 -14.09
N PHE A 9 -13.82 0.39 -13.49
CA PHE A 9 -13.98 0.54 -12.05
C PHE A 9 -15.38 0.19 -11.55
N ASN A 10 -16.24 -0.38 -12.40
CA ASN A 10 -17.59 -0.72 -11.99
C ASN A 10 -17.61 -1.94 -11.06
N VAL A 11 -18.21 -1.79 -9.87
CA VAL A 11 -18.30 -2.87 -8.87
C VAL A 11 -19.44 -3.81 -9.26
N ILE A 12 -19.09 -4.96 -9.81
CA ILE A 12 -20.06 -6.01 -10.12
C ILE A 12 -20.26 -6.89 -8.89
N ARG A 13 -21.53 -7.20 -8.58
CA ARG A 13 -21.92 -8.16 -7.55
C ARG A 13 -21.86 -9.57 -8.17
N LEU A 14 -21.03 -10.44 -7.61
CA LEU A 14 -20.83 -11.81 -8.09
C LEU A 14 -21.80 -12.78 -7.40
N ILE A 15 -21.90 -12.71 -6.07
CA ILE A 15 -22.72 -13.62 -5.26
C ILE A 15 -23.43 -12.80 -4.19
N THR A 16 -24.76 -12.83 -4.14
CA THR A 16 -25.54 -12.20 -3.07
C THR A 16 -25.98 -13.27 -2.08
N ILE A 17 -25.36 -13.32 -0.90
CA ILE A 17 -25.81 -14.20 0.18
C ILE A 17 -26.83 -13.40 0.99
N HIS A 18 -28.10 -13.77 0.90
CA HIS A 18 -29.12 -13.26 1.81
C HIS A 18 -28.94 -13.97 3.15
N ALA A 19 -28.45 -13.24 4.16
CA ALA A 19 -28.45 -13.71 5.53
C ALA A 19 -29.91 -13.80 6.02
N PHE A 20 -30.24 -14.88 6.72
CA PHE A 20 -31.60 -15.21 7.17
C PHE A 20 -32.13 -14.31 8.31
N LEU A 21 -31.32 -13.38 8.86
CA LEU A 21 -31.74 -12.39 9.87
C LEU A 21 -31.34 -10.97 9.44
N GLY A 22 -32.32 -10.23 8.91
CA GLY A 22 -32.24 -8.78 8.63
C GLY A 22 -31.68 -8.40 7.26
N ASP A 23 -32.02 -7.19 6.78
CA ASP A 23 -31.69 -6.61 5.46
C ASP A 23 -30.18 -6.47 5.14
N PHE A 24 -29.30 -7.06 5.94
CA PHE A 24 -27.87 -7.15 5.67
C PHE A 24 -27.59 -8.25 4.65
N SER A 25 -27.70 -7.91 3.37
CA SER A 25 -27.17 -8.76 2.29
C SER A 25 -25.65 -8.62 2.20
N VAL A 26 -24.92 -9.66 2.63
CA VAL A 26 -23.48 -9.74 2.37
C VAL A 26 -23.30 -10.12 0.90
N THR A 27 -22.98 -9.12 0.09
CA THR A 27 -22.75 -9.31 -1.35
C THR A 27 -21.26 -9.46 -1.61
N PHE A 28 -20.89 -10.62 -2.15
CA PHE A 28 -19.56 -10.88 -2.67
C PHE A 28 -19.41 -10.12 -3.99
N THR A 29 -18.44 -9.22 -4.03
CA THR A 29 -18.17 -8.35 -5.18
C THR A 29 -16.81 -8.69 -5.78
N ASN A 30 -16.52 -8.17 -6.98
CA ASN A 30 -15.18 -8.27 -7.56
C ASN A 30 -14.09 -7.74 -6.60
N SER A 31 -14.40 -6.69 -5.85
CA SER A 31 -13.52 -6.10 -4.84
C SER A 31 -13.14 -7.09 -3.73
N SER A 32 -14.12 -7.79 -3.15
CA SER A 32 -13.88 -8.77 -2.08
C SER A 32 -13.09 -9.99 -2.57
N MET A 33 -13.35 -10.44 -3.81
CA MET A 33 -12.59 -11.53 -4.43
C MET A 33 -11.11 -11.17 -4.55
N MET A 34 -10.81 -9.95 -5.00
CA MET A 34 -9.44 -9.48 -5.20
C MET A 34 -8.69 -9.30 -3.88
N MET A 35 -9.37 -8.86 -2.81
CA MET A 35 -8.77 -8.80 -1.48
C MET A 35 -8.42 -10.19 -0.94
N ILE A 36 -9.29 -11.19 -1.13
CA ILE A 36 -9.01 -12.58 -0.76
C ILE A 36 -7.81 -13.11 -1.53
N LEU A 37 -7.75 -12.85 -2.85
CA LEU A 37 -6.59 -13.21 -3.66
C LEU A 37 -5.31 -12.60 -3.09
N GLY A 38 -5.31 -11.31 -2.76
CA GLY A 38 -4.15 -10.65 -2.13
C GLY A 38 -3.68 -11.35 -0.85
N VAL A 39 -4.62 -11.67 0.05
CA VAL A 39 -4.29 -12.39 1.31
C VAL A 39 -3.77 -13.80 1.04
N THR A 40 -4.37 -14.53 0.09
CA THR A 40 -3.92 -15.89 -0.25
C THR A 40 -2.52 -15.89 -0.87
N ILE A 41 -2.19 -14.89 -1.70
CA ILE A 41 -0.87 -14.72 -2.29
C ILE A 41 0.17 -14.48 -1.18
N ILE A 42 -0.13 -13.60 -0.22
CA ILE A 42 0.75 -13.36 0.94
C ILE A 42 0.98 -14.65 1.72
N TRP A 43 -0.09 -15.39 2.01
CA TRP A 43 0.01 -16.64 2.75
C TRP A 43 0.85 -17.69 2.02
N LEU A 44 0.69 -17.81 0.70
CA LEU A 44 1.48 -18.71 -0.14
C LEU A 44 2.96 -18.31 -0.18
N LEU A 45 3.25 -17.01 -0.27
CA LEU A 45 4.62 -16.49 -0.28
C LEU A 45 5.35 -16.71 1.05
N LEU A 46 4.63 -16.66 2.16
CA LEU A 46 5.18 -16.94 3.49
C LEU A 46 5.35 -18.44 3.75
N LYS A 47 4.63 -19.30 3.03
CA LYS A 47 4.69 -20.76 3.18
C LYS A 47 5.91 -21.35 2.44
N GLY A 48 7.10 -21.07 2.95
CA GLY A 48 8.37 -21.61 2.47
C GLY A 48 9.12 -22.36 3.56
N GLU A 49 8.87 -23.68 3.68
CA GLU A 49 9.52 -24.54 4.71
C GLU A 49 10.61 -25.45 4.14
N ARG A 50 11.09 -25.22 2.91
CA ARG A 50 12.07 -26.11 2.27
C ARG A 50 13.49 -25.71 2.66
N LEU A 51 14.29 -26.70 3.06
CA LEU A 51 15.72 -26.57 3.37
C LEU A 51 16.57 -26.12 2.17
N ILE A 52 16.18 -26.51 0.95
CA ILE A 52 16.78 -26.00 -0.29
C ILE A 52 15.80 -24.98 -0.88
N PRO A 53 16.19 -23.69 -0.98
CA PRO A 53 15.27 -22.64 -1.36
C PRO A 53 14.89 -22.77 -2.84
N ASN A 54 13.58 -22.69 -3.10
CA ASN A 54 13.08 -22.52 -4.46
C ASN A 54 13.28 -21.06 -4.93
N ARG A 55 13.18 -20.77 -6.24
CA ARG A 55 13.37 -19.40 -6.79
C ARG A 55 12.52 -18.35 -6.07
N TRP A 56 11.25 -18.68 -5.80
CA TRP A 56 10.33 -17.82 -5.05
C TRP A 56 10.72 -17.64 -3.58
N GLN A 57 11.19 -18.72 -2.94
CA GLN A 57 11.67 -18.66 -1.57
C GLN A 57 12.93 -17.79 -1.47
N SER A 58 13.85 -17.86 -2.46
CA SER A 58 15.03 -17.01 -2.51
C SER A 58 14.69 -15.52 -2.61
N ILE A 59 13.72 -15.15 -3.45
CA ILE A 59 13.22 -13.76 -3.52
C ILE A 59 12.68 -13.32 -2.15
N MET A 60 11.88 -14.18 -1.52
CA MET A 60 11.29 -13.89 -0.22
C MET A 60 12.34 -13.78 0.90
N GLU A 61 13.37 -14.62 0.87
CA GLU A 61 14.50 -14.57 1.79
C GLU A 61 15.31 -13.28 1.63
N ILE A 62 15.54 -12.81 0.40
CA ILE A 62 16.20 -11.52 0.12
C ILE A 62 15.36 -10.36 0.67
N ILE A 63 14.04 -10.37 0.45
CA ILE A 63 13.13 -9.36 1.00
C ILE A 63 13.18 -9.39 2.53
N HIS A 64 13.10 -10.58 3.12
CA HIS A 64 13.16 -10.79 4.56
C HIS A 64 14.49 -10.30 5.16
N SER A 65 15.63 -10.61 4.55
CA SER A 65 16.95 -10.17 5.02
C SER A 65 17.11 -8.66 4.93
N ASN A 66 16.66 -8.04 3.83
CA ASN A 66 16.72 -6.58 3.65
C ASN A 66 15.79 -5.86 4.63
N MET A 67 14.57 -6.35 4.84
CA MET A 67 13.69 -5.78 5.86
C MET A 67 14.27 -5.96 7.25
N ARG A 68 14.94 -7.08 7.51
CA ARG A 68 15.58 -7.34 8.81
C ARG A 68 16.74 -6.38 9.06
N SER A 69 17.55 -6.08 8.06
CA SER A 69 18.64 -5.09 8.20
C SER A 69 18.07 -3.70 8.46
N VAL A 70 17.05 -3.27 7.70
CA VAL A 70 16.39 -1.96 7.92
C VAL A 70 15.81 -1.85 9.33
N VAL A 71 15.13 -2.88 9.81
CA VAL A 71 14.60 -2.89 11.19
C VAL A 71 15.73 -2.91 12.21
N HIS A 72 16.80 -3.67 11.97
CA HIS A 72 17.91 -3.75 12.91
C HIS A 72 18.70 -2.43 13.02
N GLU A 73 18.95 -1.76 11.90
CA GLU A 73 19.67 -0.48 11.82
C GLU A 73 18.87 0.65 12.48
N ASN A 74 17.54 0.65 12.34
CA ASN A 74 16.70 1.69 12.91
C ASN A 74 16.29 1.39 14.37
N LEU A 75 16.02 0.13 14.71
CA LEU A 75 15.33 -0.26 15.95
C LEU A 75 16.24 -1.02 16.94
N GLY A 76 17.45 -1.40 16.52
CA GLY A 76 18.40 -2.15 17.35
C GLY A 76 17.99 -3.59 17.63
N LYS A 77 18.54 -4.19 18.71
CA LYS A 77 18.26 -5.58 19.11
C LYS A 77 16.86 -5.77 19.72
N LEU A 78 16.40 -4.79 20.51
CA LEU A 78 15.06 -4.80 21.14
C LEU A 78 13.93 -4.73 20.10
N GLY A 79 14.20 -4.08 18.97
CA GLY A 79 13.27 -3.93 17.86
C GLY A 79 12.92 -5.20 17.09
N GLN A 80 13.69 -6.29 17.23
CA GLN A 80 13.43 -7.53 16.50
C GLN A 80 12.07 -8.16 16.84
N LYS A 81 11.47 -7.83 18.00
CA LYS A 81 10.12 -8.26 18.36
C LYS A 81 9.04 -7.73 17.40
N TYR A 82 9.24 -6.54 16.83
CA TYR A 82 8.28 -5.90 15.92
C TYR A 82 8.53 -6.23 14.44
N PHE A 83 9.60 -6.95 14.14
CA PHE A 83 9.97 -7.31 12.78
C PHE A 83 8.86 -8.04 12.00
N PRO A 84 8.16 -9.07 12.55
CA PRO A 84 7.10 -9.76 11.82
C PRO A 84 5.96 -8.84 11.40
N PHE A 85 5.61 -7.86 12.24
CA PHE A 85 4.57 -6.89 11.94
C PHE A 85 4.97 -5.98 10.77
N ILE A 86 6.20 -5.44 10.81
CA ILE A 86 6.73 -4.56 9.76
C ILE A 86 6.84 -5.32 8.43
N LEU A 87 7.29 -6.58 8.45
CA LEU A 87 7.38 -7.43 7.28
C LEU A 87 6.00 -7.71 6.66
N CYS A 88 5.01 -8.11 7.47
CA CYS A 88 3.64 -8.34 6.99
C CYS A 88 3.04 -7.09 6.34
N LEU A 89 3.27 -5.93 6.95
CA LEU A 89 2.79 -4.64 6.48
C LEU A 89 3.45 -4.22 5.17
N PHE A 90 4.77 -4.42 5.03
CA PHE A 90 5.48 -4.23 3.76
C PHE A 90 4.92 -5.12 2.65
N LEU A 91 4.83 -6.44 2.88
CA LEU A 91 4.36 -7.40 1.88
C LEU A 91 2.92 -7.14 1.47
N PHE A 92 2.06 -6.82 2.44
CA PHE A 92 0.66 -6.55 2.21
C PHE A 92 0.46 -5.35 1.27
N ILE A 93 1.15 -4.24 1.54
CA ILE A 93 1.05 -3.05 0.68
C ILE A 93 1.69 -3.29 -0.68
N ALA A 94 2.87 -3.95 -0.72
CA ALA A 94 3.55 -4.25 -1.98
C ALA A 94 2.68 -5.11 -2.90
N ILE A 95 2.08 -6.18 -2.37
CA ILE A 95 1.24 -7.09 -3.16
C ILE A 95 -0.04 -6.40 -3.63
N LEU A 96 -0.71 -5.63 -2.78
CA LEU A 96 -1.91 -4.88 -3.20
C LEU A 96 -1.61 -3.87 -4.31
N ASN A 97 -0.44 -3.21 -4.27
CA ASN A 97 -0.06 -2.24 -5.29
C ASN A 97 0.32 -2.92 -6.61
N ILE A 98 1.10 -3.99 -6.54
CA ILE A 98 1.52 -4.74 -7.74
C ILE A 98 0.32 -5.41 -8.40
N LEU A 99 -0.58 -6.00 -7.62
CA LEU A 99 -1.84 -6.55 -8.11
C LEU A 99 -2.71 -5.49 -8.79
N GLY A 100 -2.65 -4.25 -8.27
CA GLY A 100 -3.31 -3.08 -8.84
C GLY A 100 -2.74 -2.58 -10.17
N LEU A 101 -1.54 -3.01 -10.56
CA LEU A 101 -0.89 -2.59 -11.80
C LEU A 101 -1.28 -3.46 -13.01
N PHE A 102 -1.76 -4.68 -12.77
CA PHE A 102 -2.04 -5.62 -13.86
C PHE A 102 -3.25 -5.18 -14.70
N PRO A 103 -3.12 -5.19 -16.04
CA PRO A 103 -4.24 -4.88 -16.92
C PRO A 103 -5.33 -5.95 -16.80
N TYR A 104 -6.59 -5.55 -16.97
CA TYR A 104 -7.79 -6.40 -16.88
C TYR A 104 -8.13 -6.97 -15.50
N ILE A 105 -7.35 -6.66 -14.47
CA ILE A 105 -7.68 -7.01 -13.10
C ILE A 105 -8.54 -5.89 -12.52
N PHE A 106 -9.67 -6.24 -11.90
CA PHE A 106 -10.45 -5.26 -11.13
C PHE A 106 -9.62 -4.81 -9.92
N THR A 107 -9.31 -3.52 -9.82
CA THR A 107 -8.44 -3.01 -8.77
C THR A 107 -9.28 -2.39 -7.66
N PRO A 108 -9.51 -3.07 -6.52
CA PRO A 108 -10.23 -2.48 -5.40
C PRO A 108 -9.52 -1.21 -4.86
N THR A 109 -8.22 -1.08 -5.14
CA THR A 109 -7.40 0.09 -4.80
C THR A 109 -7.68 1.32 -5.66
N ALA A 110 -8.44 1.22 -6.75
CA ALA A 110 -8.86 2.40 -7.51
C ALA A 110 -10.00 3.18 -6.84
N HIS A 111 -10.72 2.59 -5.88
CA HIS A 111 -11.72 3.32 -5.11
C HIS A 111 -11.07 4.04 -3.94
N ILE A 112 -11.21 5.37 -3.91
CA ILE A 112 -10.63 6.22 -2.85
C ILE A 112 -11.09 5.80 -1.46
N ILE A 113 -12.34 5.34 -1.32
CA ILE A 113 -12.90 4.89 -0.04
C ILE A 113 -12.14 3.67 0.48
N ILE A 114 -11.78 2.74 -0.40
CA ILE A 114 -11.10 1.50 -0.03
C ILE A 114 -9.63 1.78 0.28
N THR A 115 -8.93 2.55 -0.54
CA THR A 115 -7.51 2.90 -0.29
C THR A 115 -7.32 3.80 0.90
N PHE A 116 -8.18 4.80 1.07
CA PHE A 116 -8.15 5.67 2.23
C PHE A 116 -8.52 4.90 3.51
N GLY A 117 -9.55 4.05 3.45
CA GLY A 117 -9.93 3.17 4.56
C GLY A 117 -8.81 2.21 4.96
N LEU A 118 -8.10 1.64 3.97
CA LEU A 118 -6.94 0.78 4.22
C LEU A 118 -5.79 1.55 4.87
N SER A 119 -5.42 2.71 4.32
CA SER A 119 -4.35 3.54 4.87
C SER A 119 -4.65 3.98 6.30
N LEU A 120 -5.89 4.40 6.56
CA LEU A 120 -6.33 4.83 7.88
C LEU A 120 -6.39 3.66 8.86
N SER A 121 -6.89 2.49 8.44
CA SER A 121 -6.90 1.28 9.27
C SER A 121 -5.50 0.85 9.67
N ILE A 122 -4.53 0.86 8.74
CA ILE A 122 -3.15 0.51 9.04
C ILE A 122 -2.52 1.54 9.98
N MET A 123 -2.77 2.85 9.77
CA MET A 123 -2.33 3.88 10.72
C MET A 123 -2.89 3.63 12.12
N VAL A 124 -4.20 3.37 12.24
CA VAL A 124 -4.84 3.09 13.54
C VAL A 124 -4.26 1.83 14.19
N ALA A 125 -3.95 0.79 13.40
CA ALA A 125 -3.30 -0.41 13.92
C ALA A 125 -1.88 -0.10 14.45
N VAL A 126 -1.12 0.74 13.75
CA VAL A 126 0.21 1.18 14.17
C VAL A 126 0.16 2.07 15.41
N THR A 127 -0.78 3.03 15.49
CA THR A 127 -0.95 3.86 16.70
C THR A 127 -1.39 3.04 17.89
N MET A 128 -2.35 2.12 17.70
CA MET A 128 -2.78 1.21 18.75
C MET A 128 -1.65 0.33 19.24
N LEU A 129 -0.82 -0.21 18.34
CA LEU A 129 0.35 -1.00 18.73
C LEU A 129 1.35 -0.15 19.53
N GLY A 130 1.61 1.09 19.11
CA GLY A 130 2.44 2.05 19.84
C GLY A 130 1.90 2.37 21.24
N LEU A 131 0.60 2.65 21.34
CA LEU A 131 -0.09 2.96 22.60
C LEU A 131 -0.15 1.76 23.55
N ILE A 132 -0.41 0.55 23.05
CA ILE A 132 -0.47 -0.65 23.90
C ILE A 132 0.91 -0.98 24.46
N THR A 133 1.96 -0.77 23.66
CA THR A 133 3.33 -1.15 24.03
C THR A 133 3.96 -0.13 24.99
N PHE A 134 3.79 1.18 24.73
CA PHE A 134 4.49 2.25 25.47
C PHE A 134 3.55 3.13 26.30
N LYS A 135 2.25 2.85 26.30
CA LYS A 135 1.22 3.52 27.12
C LYS A 135 1.30 5.05 26.98
N LEU A 136 1.51 5.76 28.09
CA LEU A 136 1.52 7.23 28.15
C LEU A 136 2.82 7.82 27.60
N ASP A 137 3.90 7.04 27.45
CA ASP A 137 5.17 7.52 26.89
C ASP A 137 5.09 7.73 25.37
N PHE A 138 4.10 7.14 24.69
CA PHE A 138 3.79 7.47 23.30
C PHE A 138 3.41 8.95 23.13
N LEU A 139 2.80 9.57 24.15
CA LEU A 139 2.50 11.01 24.13
C LEU A 139 3.76 11.86 24.30
N SER A 140 4.86 11.29 24.81
CA SER A 140 6.16 11.97 24.87
C SER A 140 6.82 12.13 23.50
N ILE A 141 6.43 11.35 22.48
CA ILE A 141 6.86 11.60 21.09
C ILE A 141 6.35 12.94 20.58
N LEU A 142 5.17 13.37 21.05
CA LEU A 142 4.58 14.65 20.64
C LEU A 142 5.32 15.85 21.25
N MET A 143 6.21 15.63 22.22
CA MET A 143 7.03 16.67 22.85
C MET A 143 8.51 16.25 22.88
N PRO A 144 9.32 16.68 21.90
CA PRO A 144 10.77 16.58 21.93
C PRO A 144 11.33 17.18 23.22
N GLY A 145 12.26 16.48 23.85
CA GLY A 145 12.95 16.96 25.04
C GLY A 145 13.72 18.26 24.76
N GLY A 146 13.64 19.22 25.68
CA GLY A 146 14.41 20.47 25.63
C GLY A 146 13.67 21.69 25.07
N VAL A 147 12.37 21.59 24.74
CA VAL A 147 11.57 22.73 24.29
C VAL A 147 11.10 23.58 25.49
N PRO A 148 11.20 24.92 25.44
CA PRO A 148 10.65 25.80 26.48
C PRO A 148 9.15 25.52 26.70
N LEU A 149 8.72 25.48 27.96
CA LEU A 149 7.34 25.10 28.35
C LEU A 149 6.25 25.94 27.63
N ALA A 150 6.58 27.17 27.22
CA ALA A 150 5.68 28.06 26.47
C ALA A 150 5.44 27.61 25.01
N LEU A 151 6.40 26.94 24.37
CA LEU A 151 6.32 26.47 22.98
C LEU A 151 5.83 25.02 22.87
N ALA A 152 5.84 24.27 23.97
CA ALA A 152 5.46 22.86 24.01
C ALA A 152 4.03 22.60 23.47
N PRO A 153 2.98 23.37 23.81
CA PRO A 153 1.63 23.09 23.31
C PRO A 153 1.50 23.27 21.79
N PHE A 154 2.21 24.26 21.23
CA PHE A 154 2.18 24.52 19.79
C PHE A 154 2.87 23.40 19.00
N LEU A 155 3.97 22.88 19.55
CA LEU A 155 4.73 21.83 18.90
C LEU A 155 4.01 20.48 18.94
N VAL A 156 3.31 20.15 20.03
CA VAL A 156 2.42 18.97 20.12
C VAL A 156 1.34 19.00 19.04
N ILE A 157 0.74 20.17 18.78
CA ILE A 157 -0.27 20.32 17.72
C ILE A 157 0.34 20.08 16.33
N ILE A 158 1.54 20.60 16.07
CA ILE A 158 2.20 20.39 14.77
C ILE A 158 2.60 18.93 14.58
N GLU A 159 3.13 18.26 15.61
CA GLU A 159 3.57 16.86 15.49
C GLU A 159 2.37 15.92 15.31
N THR A 160 1.28 16.13 16.06
CA THR A 160 0.02 15.38 15.85
C THR A 160 -0.55 15.59 14.46
N LEU A 161 -0.52 16.83 13.95
CA LEU A 161 -0.97 17.12 12.59
C LEU A 161 -0.06 16.48 11.53
N SER A 162 1.26 16.55 11.70
CA SER A 162 2.26 15.90 10.84
C SER A 162 2.04 14.38 10.76
N TYR A 163 1.77 13.76 11.90
CA TYR A 163 1.45 12.34 12.00
C TYR A 163 0.18 11.97 11.21
N MET A 164 -0.90 12.75 11.37
CA MET A 164 -2.16 12.53 10.63
C MET A 164 -2.00 12.75 9.12
N ILE A 165 -1.32 13.83 8.71
CA ILE A 165 -1.09 14.17 7.30
C ILE A 165 -0.32 13.05 6.60
N ARG A 166 0.63 12.41 7.28
CA ARG A 166 1.43 11.31 6.72
C ARG A 166 0.58 10.11 6.31
N ALA A 167 -0.39 9.71 7.14
CA ALA A 167 -1.30 8.61 6.81
C ALA A 167 -2.29 8.96 5.70
N ILE A 168 -2.78 10.21 5.69
CA ILE A 168 -3.63 10.72 4.61
C ILE A 168 -2.82 10.73 3.30
N SER A 169 -1.60 11.27 3.33
CA SER A 169 -0.71 11.37 2.17
C SER A 169 -0.40 10.01 1.55
N LEU A 170 -0.21 8.97 2.37
CA LEU A 170 0.02 7.62 1.89
C LEU A 170 -1.19 7.08 1.10
N GLY A 171 -2.39 7.16 1.69
CA GLY A 171 -3.63 6.69 1.06
C GLY A 171 -3.91 7.43 -0.24
N VAL A 172 -3.74 8.75 -0.23
CA VAL A 172 -3.87 9.59 -1.44
C VAL A 172 -2.86 9.19 -2.50
N ARG A 173 -1.60 8.90 -2.12
CA ARG A 173 -0.56 8.53 -3.08
C ARG A 173 -0.79 7.15 -3.70
N LEU A 174 -1.28 6.19 -2.92
CA LEU A 174 -1.72 4.89 -3.43
C LEU A 174 -2.85 5.04 -4.45
N PHE A 175 -3.89 5.80 -4.09
CA PHE A 175 -5.02 6.08 -4.96
C PHE A 175 -4.60 6.81 -6.24
N ALA A 176 -3.82 7.88 -6.11
CA ALA A 176 -3.38 8.69 -7.25
C ALA A 176 -2.54 7.88 -8.24
N ASN A 177 -1.62 7.03 -7.76
CA ASN A 177 -0.78 6.21 -8.63
C ASN A 177 -1.61 5.20 -9.43
N ILE A 178 -2.52 4.48 -8.78
CA ILE A 178 -3.37 3.49 -9.48
C ILE A 178 -4.38 4.17 -10.40
N THR A 179 -5.04 5.25 -9.96
CA THR A 179 -6.04 5.93 -10.80
C THR A 179 -5.43 6.70 -11.97
N ALA A 180 -4.37 7.47 -11.75
CA ALA A 180 -3.68 8.17 -12.82
C ALA A 180 -3.07 7.20 -13.82
N GLY A 181 -2.50 6.09 -13.34
CA GLY A 181 -1.94 5.06 -14.20
C GLY A 181 -2.95 4.42 -15.11
N HIS A 182 -4.03 3.88 -14.54
CA HIS A 182 -5.12 3.28 -15.32
C HIS A 182 -5.75 4.28 -16.31
N LEU A 183 -5.88 5.56 -15.93
CA LEU A 183 -6.39 6.60 -16.84
C LEU A 183 -5.40 6.90 -17.97
N LEU A 184 -4.10 6.98 -17.68
CA LEU A 184 -3.05 7.13 -18.69
C LEU A 184 -3.00 5.93 -19.64
N PHE A 185 -3.11 4.70 -19.13
CA PHE A 185 -3.16 3.50 -19.95
C PHE A 185 -4.28 3.58 -20.98
N VAL A 186 -5.50 3.89 -20.56
CA VAL A 186 -6.65 3.89 -21.49
C VAL A 186 -6.57 5.03 -22.50
N ILE A 187 -6.11 6.23 -22.10
CA ILE A 187 -5.94 7.36 -23.02
C ILE A 187 -4.86 7.05 -24.07
N ILE A 188 -3.69 6.57 -23.65
CA ILE A 188 -2.57 6.28 -24.56
C ILE A 188 -2.88 5.07 -25.43
N SER A 189 -3.54 4.03 -24.88
CA SER A 189 -3.97 2.89 -25.68
C SER A 189 -5.03 3.27 -26.72
N GLY A 190 -5.97 4.16 -26.36
CA GLY A 190 -6.98 4.68 -27.28
C GLY A 190 -6.34 5.49 -28.41
N PHE A 191 -5.34 6.32 -28.09
CA PHE A 191 -4.56 7.05 -29.07
C PHE A 191 -3.76 6.11 -29.98
N ALA A 192 -3.03 5.14 -29.40
CA ALA A 192 -2.28 4.13 -30.15
C ALA A 192 -3.17 3.36 -31.13
N PHE A 193 -4.34 2.91 -30.67
CA PHE A 193 -5.31 2.17 -31.47
C PHE A 193 -5.87 3.02 -32.63
N SER A 194 -6.22 4.29 -32.37
CA SER A 194 -6.68 5.22 -33.40
C SER A 194 -5.61 5.43 -34.49
N MET A 195 -4.33 5.55 -34.11
CA MET A 195 -3.25 5.73 -35.09
C MET A 195 -3.04 4.48 -35.97
N ILE A 196 -3.15 3.29 -35.40
CA ILE A 196 -3.06 2.02 -36.14
C ILE A 196 -4.21 1.94 -37.16
N LEU A 197 -5.44 2.25 -36.76
CA LEU A 197 -6.61 2.22 -37.65
C LEU A 197 -6.50 3.22 -38.80
N ASN A 198 -5.90 4.39 -38.56
CA ASN A 198 -5.68 5.42 -39.59
C ASN A 198 -4.44 5.14 -40.48
N GLY A 199 -3.80 3.97 -40.35
CA GLY A 199 -2.68 3.55 -41.20
C GLY A 199 -1.30 4.08 -40.79
N PHE A 200 -1.18 4.83 -39.69
CA PHE A 200 0.08 5.38 -39.18
C PHE A 200 0.86 4.37 -38.32
N LEU A 201 1.17 3.19 -38.87
CA LEU A 201 1.80 2.08 -38.14
C LEU A 201 3.15 2.44 -37.51
N VAL A 202 4.04 3.14 -38.24
CA VAL A 202 5.37 3.52 -37.72
C VAL A 202 5.25 4.51 -36.56
N LEU A 203 4.31 5.45 -36.63
CA LEU A 203 4.13 6.46 -35.59
C LEU A 203 3.45 5.88 -34.34
N SER A 204 2.69 4.79 -34.48
CA SER A 204 2.05 4.08 -33.36
C SER A 204 3.03 3.42 -32.38
N ILE A 205 4.29 3.20 -32.80
CA ILE A 205 5.36 2.67 -31.94
C ILE A 205 5.64 3.61 -30.77
N PHE A 206 5.50 4.92 -30.97
CA PHE A 206 5.79 5.92 -29.94
C PHE A 206 4.83 5.84 -28.73
N PRO A 207 3.49 5.87 -28.92
CA PRO A 207 2.54 5.60 -27.82
C PRO A 207 2.76 4.28 -27.09
N ILE A 208 3.10 3.21 -27.83
CA ILE A 208 3.36 1.88 -27.24
C ILE A 208 4.61 1.91 -26.35
N LEU A 209 5.66 2.59 -26.78
CA LEU A 209 6.89 2.75 -26.00
C LEU A 209 6.64 3.55 -24.71
N ILE A 210 5.82 4.61 -24.78
CA ILE A 210 5.40 5.37 -23.60
C ILE A 210 4.63 4.45 -22.63
N LEU A 211 3.73 3.60 -23.15
CA LEU A 211 2.97 2.66 -22.34
C LEU A 211 3.87 1.73 -21.53
N ILE A 212 4.89 1.17 -22.18
CA ILE A 212 5.90 0.31 -21.54
C ILE A 212 6.65 1.10 -20.47
N PHE A 213 7.08 2.32 -20.76
CA PHE A 213 7.78 3.16 -19.79
C PHE A 213 6.93 3.48 -18.55
N ILE A 214 5.65 3.79 -18.74
CA ILE A 214 4.71 4.07 -17.65
C ILE A 214 4.52 2.82 -16.77
N THR A 215 4.35 1.62 -17.35
CA THR A 215 4.23 0.38 -16.55
C THR A 215 5.44 0.17 -15.63
N LEU A 216 6.65 0.44 -16.15
CA LEU A 216 7.88 0.25 -15.40
C LEU A 216 8.00 1.28 -14.28
N LEU A 217 7.69 2.54 -14.57
CA LEU A 217 7.68 3.61 -13.57
C LEU A 217 6.71 3.29 -12.43
N GLU A 218 5.48 2.88 -12.76
CA GLU A 218 4.46 2.55 -11.75
C GLU A 218 4.85 1.35 -10.89
N MET A 219 5.47 0.32 -11.49
CA MET A 219 6.00 -0.81 -10.74
C MET A 219 7.07 -0.38 -9.72
N MET A 220 7.99 0.51 -10.12
CA MET A 220 9.01 1.02 -9.21
C MET A 220 8.40 1.85 -8.09
N VAL A 221 7.47 2.75 -8.41
CA VAL A 221 6.78 3.59 -7.43
C VAL A 221 5.97 2.74 -6.44
N ALA A 222 5.32 1.67 -6.90
CA ALA A 222 4.56 0.75 -6.04
C ALA A 222 5.43 0.09 -4.95
N ILE A 223 6.66 -0.33 -5.30
CA ILE A 223 7.60 -0.96 -4.38
C ILE A 223 8.19 0.08 -3.41
N ILE A 224 8.61 1.24 -3.93
CA ILE A 224 9.16 2.33 -3.10
C ILE A 224 8.14 2.80 -2.07
N GLN A 225 6.85 2.88 -2.46
CA GLN A 225 5.77 3.27 -1.58
C GLN A 225 5.62 2.33 -0.37
N ALA A 226 5.65 1.01 -0.62
CA ALA A 226 5.60 0.02 0.45
C ALA A 226 6.82 0.11 1.37
N TYR A 227 8.01 0.32 0.78
CA TYR A 227 9.27 0.48 1.52
C TYR A 227 9.25 1.70 2.45
N VAL A 228 8.95 2.88 1.90
CA VAL A 228 8.89 4.15 2.66
C VAL A 228 7.93 4.01 3.82
N PHE A 229 6.78 3.37 3.62
CA PHE A 229 5.82 3.19 4.69
C PHE A 229 6.35 2.30 5.82
N SER A 230 6.92 1.14 5.51
CA SER A 230 7.53 0.25 6.50
C SER A 230 8.69 0.92 7.27
N LEU A 231 9.47 1.75 6.60
CA LEU A 231 10.58 2.51 7.19
C LEU A 231 10.06 3.60 8.14
N LEU A 232 9.03 4.36 7.76
CA LEU A 232 8.41 5.35 8.63
C LEU A 232 7.83 4.71 9.89
N THR A 233 7.15 3.56 9.77
CA THR A 233 6.66 2.80 10.94
C THR A 233 7.80 2.37 11.86
N THR A 234 8.93 1.96 11.29
CA THR A 234 10.12 1.57 12.06
C THR A 234 10.72 2.76 12.81
N ILE A 235 10.83 3.93 12.17
CA ILE A 235 11.34 5.15 12.82
C ILE A 235 10.44 5.54 14.00
N TYR A 236 9.11 5.50 13.84
CA TYR A 236 8.21 5.80 14.96
C TYR A 236 8.32 4.83 16.12
N LEU A 237 8.48 3.54 15.82
CA LEU A 237 8.75 2.54 16.86
C LEU A 237 10.10 2.83 17.55
N ARG A 238 11.11 3.33 16.83
CA ARG A 238 12.40 3.70 17.42
C ARG A 238 12.24 4.86 18.37
N ASP A 239 11.54 5.91 17.96
CA ASP A 239 11.32 7.09 18.80
C ASP A 239 10.56 6.72 20.07
N THR A 240 9.63 5.75 20.02
CA THR A 240 8.98 5.23 21.24
C THR A 240 9.93 4.45 22.15
N ILE A 241 10.84 3.67 21.58
CA ILE A 241 11.74 2.78 22.35
C ILE A 241 12.89 3.57 22.96
N ALA A 242 13.45 4.55 22.25
CA ALA A 242 14.62 5.33 22.69
C ALA A 242 14.30 6.35 23.81
N LEU A 243 13.02 6.56 24.11
CA LEU A 243 12.55 7.32 25.27
C LEU A 243 12.64 6.53 26.60
N HIS A 244 13.21 5.31 26.56
CA HIS A 244 13.63 4.47 27.69
C HIS A 244 15.08 4.01 27.50
#